data_AF-A0A1M7YSH0-F1
#
_entry.id   AF-A0A1M7YSH0-F1
#
_cell.length_a   1.000
_cell.length_b   1.000
_cell.length_c   1.000
_cell.angle_alpha   90.00
_cell.angle_beta   90.00
_cell.angle_gamma   90.00
#
_symmetry.space_group_name_H-M   'P 1'
#
loop_
_entity.id
_entity.type
_entity.pdbx_description
1 polymer ?
#
loop_
_entity_poly.entity_id
_entity_poly.type
_entity_poly.pdbx_seq_one_letter_code
_entity_poly.pdbx_strand_id
1 'polypeptide(L)'
;MRNYTATVQVLVNQDIDRIFMQFPDLGLTKKQFSVVYMFANGYSDKNIAAHTETSIDNVKNHIDVARKKLNCGTRTDLRMVYLTRLVSTVLNR
;
A
#
# COMPACT_ATOMS: atom_id res chain seq x y z
N MET A 1 13.03 -0.37 -27.55
CA MET A 1 11.79 -0.31 -26.74
C MET A 1 12.14 0.25 -25.37
N ARG A 2 11.76 1.49 -25.06
CA ARG A 2 11.92 2.02 -23.69
C ARG A 2 11.01 1.22 -22.75
N ASN A 3 11.58 0.73 -21.65
CA ASN A 3 10.98 -0.23 -20.71
C ASN A 3 9.62 0.24 -20.17
N TYR A 4 8.53 -0.23 -20.77
CA TYR A 4 7.15 0.05 -20.32
C TYR A 4 6.94 -0.27 -18.84
N THR A 5 7.49 -1.40 -18.38
CA THR A 5 7.44 -1.83 -16.98
C THR A 5 8.14 -0.85 -16.03
N ALA A 6 9.27 -0.27 -16.44
CA ALA A 6 9.99 0.70 -15.62
C ALA A 6 9.21 2.03 -15.52
N THR A 7 8.60 2.49 -16.61
CA THR A 7 7.76 3.69 -16.61
C THR A 7 6.52 3.52 -15.71
N VAL A 8 5.83 2.37 -15.79
CA VAL A 8 4.68 2.07 -14.93
C VAL A 8 5.10 1.99 -13.45
N GLN A 9 6.23 1.37 -13.16
CA GLN A 9 6.77 1.30 -11.79
C GLN A 9 7.08 2.69 -11.22
N VAL A 10 7.67 3.58 -12.02
CA VAL A 10 7.99 4.96 -11.63
C VAL A 10 6.73 5.75 -11.33
N LEU A 11 5.68 5.63 -12.15
CA LEU A 11 4.39 6.31 -11.91
C LEU A 11 3.72 5.81 -10.62
N VAL A 12 3.67 4.49 -10.41
CA VAL A 12 3.13 3.90 -9.17
C VAL A 12 3.89 4.39 -7.93
N ASN A 13 5.22 4.50 -8.00
CA ASN A 13 6.03 4.99 -6.89
C ASN A 13 5.81 6.48 -6.60
N GLN A 14 5.63 7.32 -7.63
CA GLN A 14 5.33 8.75 -7.46
C GLN A 14 3.97 8.98 -6.81
N ASP A 15 2.98 8.15 -7.16
CA ASP A 15 1.64 8.22 -6.56
C ASP A 15 1.66 7.78 -5.09
N ILE A 16 2.40 6.72 -4.76
CA ILE A 16 2.56 6.23 -3.38
C ILE A 16 3.10 7.33 -2.46
N ASP A 17 4.10 8.10 -2.91
CA ASP A 17 4.70 9.16 -2.09
C ASP A 17 3.72 10.28 -1.79
N ARG A 18 2.99 10.73 -2.81
CA ARG A 18 1.98 11.78 -2.66
C ARG A 18 0.84 11.35 -1.74
N ILE A 19 0.37 10.11 -1.92
CA ILE A 19 -0.73 9.55 -1.13
C ILE A 19 -0.28 9.31 0.30
N PHE A 20 0.93 8.78 0.53
CA PHE A 20 1.49 8.56 1.87
C PHE A 20 1.49 9.85 2.70
N MET A 21 1.85 10.98 2.09
CA MET A 21 1.86 12.29 2.77
C MET A 21 0.47 12.77 3.19
N GLN A 22 -0.61 12.21 2.64
CA GLN A 22 -1.99 12.51 3.05
C GLN A 22 -2.43 11.73 4.30
N PHE A 23 -1.62 10.79 4.78
CA PHE A 23 -1.96 9.92 5.90
C PHE A 23 -0.90 9.89 7.01
N PRO A 24 -0.49 11.05 7.56
CA PRO A 24 0.55 11.11 8.58
C PRO A 24 0.18 10.41 9.89
N ASP A 25 -1.12 10.23 10.15
CA ASP A 25 -1.69 9.67 11.38
C ASP A 25 -1.73 8.12 11.40
N LEU A 26 -1.49 7.44 10.27
CA LEU A 26 -1.58 5.97 10.20
C LEU A 26 -0.49 5.23 11.00
N GLY A 27 0.59 5.91 11.40
CA GLY A 27 1.72 5.29 12.10
C GLY A 27 2.44 4.21 11.28
N LEU A 28 2.22 4.17 9.96
CA LEU A 28 2.87 3.25 9.03
C LEU A 28 4.18 3.84 8.52
N THR A 29 5.21 3.00 8.42
CA THR A 29 6.41 3.37 7.65
C THR A 29 6.05 3.44 6.16
N LYS A 30 6.83 4.18 5.37
CA LYS A 30 6.66 4.26 3.92
C LYS A 30 6.59 2.87 3.25
N LYS A 31 7.48 1.93 3.64
CA LYS A 31 7.45 0.55 3.12
C LYS A 31 6.15 -0.19 3.46
N GLN A 32 5.69 -0.10 4.71
CA GLN A 32 4.42 -0.68 5.13
C GLN A 32 3.25 -0.08 4.33
N PHE A 33 3.26 1.23 4.15
CA PHE A 33 2.26 1.93 3.36
C PHE A 33 2.25 1.49 1.90
N SER A 34 3.41 1.41 1.24
CA SER A 34 3.51 0.93 -0.15
C SER A 34 2.93 -0.47 -0.33
N VAL A 35 3.20 -1.38 0.61
CA VAL A 35 2.63 -2.74 0.61
C VAL A 35 1.11 -2.70 0.76
N VAL A 36 0.58 -1.89 1.70
CA VAL A 36 -0.87 -1.74 1.91
C VAL A 36 -1.54 -1.12 0.68
N TYR A 37 -0.94 -0.10 0.07
CA TYR A 37 -1.41 0.53 -1.17
C TYR A 37 -1.60 -0.52 -2.27
N MET A 38 -0.55 -1.30 -2.57
CA MET A 38 -0.62 -2.30 -3.64
C MET A 38 -1.62 -3.41 -3.29
N PHE A 39 -1.63 -3.88 -2.04
CA PHE A 39 -2.59 -4.87 -1.57
C PHE A 39 -4.04 -4.40 -1.69
N ALA A 40 -4.32 -3.14 -1.37
CA ALA A 40 -5.66 -2.56 -1.45
C ALA A 40 -6.11 -2.37 -2.91
N ASN A 41 -5.18 -2.09 -3.82
CA ASN A 41 -5.40 -2.00 -5.27
C ASN A 41 -5.43 -3.39 -5.97
N GLY A 42 -5.46 -4.49 -5.21
CA GLY A 42 -5.69 -5.83 -5.76
C GLY A 42 -4.43 -6.58 -6.22
N TYR A 43 -3.23 -6.08 -5.94
CA TYR A 43 -2.00 -6.81 -6.25
C TYR A 43 -1.90 -8.07 -5.38
N SER A 44 -1.44 -9.17 -5.97
CA SER A 44 -1.14 -10.41 -5.25
C SER A 44 0.14 -10.26 -4.43
N ASP A 45 0.29 -11.04 -3.35
CA ASP A 45 1.50 -11.01 -2.51
C ASP A 45 2.78 -11.25 -3.33
N LYS A 46 2.71 -12.10 -4.38
CA LYS A 46 3.81 -12.33 -5.33
C LYS A 46 4.16 -11.08 -6.13
N ASN A 47 3.16 -10.37 -6.65
CA ASN A 47 3.41 -9.15 -7.41
C ASN A 47 3.96 -8.06 -6.49
N ILE A 48 3.41 -7.88 -5.29
CA ILE A 48 3.90 -6.91 -4.30
C ILE A 48 5.37 -7.21 -3.96
N ALA A 49 5.71 -8.48 -3.72
CA ALA A 49 7.06 -8.92 -3.42
C ALA A 49 8.05 -8.52 -4.53
N ALA A 50 7.66 -8.73 -5.80
CA ALA A 50 8.46 -8.31 -6.95
C ALA A 50 8.59 -6.78 -7.07
N HIS A 51 7.51 -6.03 -6.82
CA HIS A 51 7.50 -4.55 -6.93
C HIS A 51 8.23 -3.85 -5.79
N THR A 52 8.33 -4.50 -4.63
CA THR A 52 8.96 -3.93 -3.42
C THR A 52 10.32 -4.56 -3.11
N GLU A 53 10.84 -5.39 -4.03
CA GLU A 53 12.14 -6.07 -3.93
C GLU A 53 12.31 -6.80 -2.58
N THR A 54 11.29 -7.57 -2.20
CA THR A 54 11.24 -8.29 -0.92
C THR A 54 10.63 -9.68 -1.07
N SER A 55 10.74 -10.53 -0.05
CA SER A 55 10.08 -11.85 -0.03
C SER A 55 8.56 -11.74 0.19
N ILE A 56 7.81 -12.73 -0.31
CA ILE A 56 6.36 -12.88 -0.07
C ILE A 56 6.05 -12.93 1.44
N ASP A 57 6.89 -13.59 2.24
CA ASP A 57 6.69 -13.65 3.69
C ASP A 57 6.88 -12.29 4.36
N ASN A 58 7.82 -11.48 3.87
CA ASN A 58 7.96 -10.12 4.36
C ASN A 58 6.79 -9.22 3.92
N VAL A 59 6.20 -9.45 2.75
CA VAL A 59 4.93 -8.80 2.36
C VAL A 59 3.82 -9.15 3.35
N LYS A 60 3.63 -10.43 3.67
CA LYS A 60 2.65 -10.88 4.66
C LYS A 60 2.89 -10.26 6.03
N ASN A 61 4.16 -10.19 6.45
CA ASN A 61 4.57 -9.55 7.70
C ASN A 61 4.23 -8.05 7.70
N HIS A 62 4.54 -7.31 6.63
CA HIS A 62 4.17 -5.91 6.50
C HIS A 62 2.65 -5.68 6.58
N ILE A 63 1.86 -6.54 5.94
CA ILE A 63 0.39 -6.50 6.01
C ILE A 63 -0.09 -6.79 7.43
N ASP A 64 0.44 -7.80 8.12
CA ASP A 64 0.03 -8.13 9.48
C ASP A 64 0.40 -7.03 10.49
N VAL A 65 1.59 -6.44 10.36
CA VAL A 65 2.00 -5.28 11.17
C VAL A 65 1.09 -4.09 10.92
N ALA A 66 0.78 -3.77 9.66
CA ALA A 66 -0.13 -2.68 9.32
C ALA A 66 -1.55 -2.94 9.86
N ARG A 67 -2.05 -4.17 9.72
CA ARG A 67 -3.33 -4.62 10.28
C ARG A 67 -3.39 -4.40 11.79
N LYS A 68 -2.35 -4.79 12.52
CA LYS A 68 -2.25 -4.59 13.98
C LYS A 68 -2.21 -3.11 14.35
N LYS A 69 -1.39 -2.31 13.67
CA LYS A 69 -1.29 -0.85 13.90
C LYS A 69 -2.62 -0.11 13.67
N LEU A 70 -3.39 -0.57 12.68
CA LEU A 70 -4.68 0.02 12.32
C LEU A 70 -5.87 -0.70 12.97
N ASN A 71 -5.62 -1.55 13.97
CA ASN A 71 -6.62 -2.29 14.74
C ASN A 71 -7.65 -3.04 13.86
N CYS A 72 -7.18 -3.66 12.80
CA CYS A 72 -8.01 -4.41 11.86
C CYS A 72 -8.06 -5.90 12.25
N GLY A 73 -9.25 -6.53 12.20
CA GLY A 73 -9.39 -7.96 12.52
C GLY A 73 -8.84 -8.83 11.39
N THR A 74 -9.10 -8.45 10.15
CA THR A 74 -8.77 -9.23 8.95
C THR A 74 -7.98 -8.42 7.92
N ARG A 75 -7.43 -9.10 6.90
CA ARG A 75 -6.82 -8.45 5.73
C ARG A 75 -7.87 -7.65 4.93
N THR A 76 -9.11 -8.13 4.90
CA THR A 76 -10.22 -7.43 4.25
C THR A 76 -10.52 -6.13 4.98
N ASP A 77 -10.57 -6.15 6.31
CA ASP A 77 -10.79 -4.93 7.12
C ASP A 77 -9.71 -3.89 6.85
N LEU A 78 -8.45 -4.32 6.78
CA LEU A 78 -7.33 -3.43 6.44
C LEU A 78 -7.52 -2.77 5.07
N ARG A 79 -7.95 -3.54 4.06
CA ARG A 79 -8.27 -3.01 2.74
C ARG A 79 -9.42 -1.99 2.81
N MET A 80 -10.49 -2.31 3.55
CA MET A 80 -11.63 -1.43 3.70
C MET A 80 -11.24 -0.12 4.40
N VAL A 81 -10.49 -0.18 5.50
CA VAL A 81 -10.02 1.01 6.22
C VAL A 81 -9.17 1.90 5.31
N TYR A 82 -8.26 1.33 4.53
CA TYR A 82 -7.46 2.08 3.57
C TYR A 82 -8.36 2.78 2.52
N LEU A 83 -9.28 2.05 1.89
CA LEU A 83 -10.14 2.59 0.83
C LEU A 83 -11.10 3.66 1.37
N THR A 84 -11.71 3.44 2.52
CA THR A 84 -12.59 4.43 3.17
C THR A 84 -11.84 5.72 3.46
N ARG A 85 -10.63 5.64 4.02
CA ARG A 85 -9.79 6.82 4.28
C ARG A 85 -9.41 7.54 2.98
N LEU A 86 -9.05 6.80 1.93
CA LEU A 86 -8.76 7.38 0.62
C LEU A 86 -9.95 8.15 0.05
N VAL A 87 -11.14 7.55 0.08
CA VAL A 87 -12.37 8.20 -0.38
C VAL A 87 -12.69 9.43 0.47
N SER A 88 -12.60 9.34 1.80
CA SER A 88 -12.79 10.50 2.69
C SER A 88 -11.81 11.63 2.39
N THR A 89 -10.54 11.33 2.13
CA THR A 89 -9.54 12.34 1.76
C THR A 89 -9.84 13.00 0.41
N VAL A 90 -10.41 12.26 -0.55
CA VAL A 90 -10.81 12.82 -1.86
C VAL A 90 -12.09 13.66 -1.75
N LEU A 91 -13.06 13.23 -0.94
CA LEU A 91 -14.35 13.90 -0.78
C LEU A 91 -14.30 15.13 0.14
N ASN A 92 -13.37 15.18 1.09
CA ASN A 92 -13.19 16.31 2.02
C ASN A 92 -12.22 17.39 1.50
N ARG A 93 -11.92 17.39 0.20
CA ARG A 93 -11.16 18.42 -0.50
C ARG A 93 -12.10 19.37 -1.24
#